data_AF-D2QXD1-F1
#
_entry.id   AF-D2QXD1-F1
#
_cell.length_a   1.000
_cell.length_b   1.000
_cell.length_c   1.000
_cell.angle_alpha   90.00
_cell.angle_beta   90.00
_cell.angle_gamma   90.00
#
_symmetry.space_group_name_H-M   'P 1'
#
loop_
_entity.id
_entity.type
_entity.pdbx_description
1 polymer ?
#
loop_
_entity_poly.entity_id
_entity_poly.type
_entity_poly.pdbx_seq_one_letter_code
_entity_poly.pdbx_strand_id
1 'polypeptide(L)' 'MARSILEAIKQGEWDFEPKCADDDSIEATGALPGSTEKLSVLAERLAQGLPLWHPSDRRSYNDADRE' A
#
# COMPACT_ATOMS: atom_id res chain seq x y z
N MET A 1 16.56 -11.37 -5.01
CA MET A 1 15.74 -11.30 -6.23
C MET A 1 14.33 -11.70 -5.84
N ALA A 2 13.33 -10.89 -6.17
CA ALA A 2 11.93 -11.27 -5.92
C ALA A 2 11.59 -12.47 -6.81
N ARG A 3 11.09 -13.55 -6.22
CA ARG A 3 10.65 -14.74 -6.95
C ARG A 3 9.43 -14.36 -7.79
N SER A 4 9.47 -14.61 -9.09
CA SER A 4 8.35 -14.25 -9.98
C SER A 4 7.27 -15.34 -9.98
N ILE A 5 6.03 -14.95 -10.26
CA ILE A 5 4.89 -15.88 -10.41
C ILE A 5 5.22 -16.98 -11.45
N LEU A 6 5.92 -16.63 -12.54
CA LEU A 6 6.29 -17.57 -13.58
C LEU A 6 7.25 -18.67 -13.09
N GLU A 7 8.15 -18.32 -12.15
CA GLU A 7 9.03 -19.32 -11.54
C GLU A 7 8.30 -20.23 -10.57
N ALA A 8 7.34 -19.69 -9.81
CA ALA A 8 6.53 -20.48 -8.89
C ALA A 8 5.66 -21.51 -9.63
N ILE A 9 5.00 -21.11 -10.72
CA ILE A 9 4.22 -22.02 -11.57
C ILE A 9 5.11 -23.13 -12.12
N LYS A 10 6.34 -22.81 -12.58
CA LYS A 10 7.29 -23.83 -13.05
C LYS A 10 7.69 -24.84 -11.97
N GLN A 11 7.64 -24.45 -10.70
CA GLN A 11 7.96 -25.32 -9.57
C GLN A 11 6.72 -26.02 -8.97
N GLY A 12 5.54 -25.82 -9.55
CA GLY A 12 4.29 -26.41 -9.06
C GLY A 12 3.71 -25.72 -7.83
N GLU A 13 4.18 -24.52 -7.49
CA GLU A 13 3.62 -23.67 -6.44
C GLU A 13 2.52 -22.79 -7.04
N TRP A 14 1.28 -23.27 -6.96
CA TRP A 14 0.10 -22.60 -7.53
C TRP A 14 -0.49 -21.51 -6.64
N ASP A 15 -0.19 -21.58 -5.34
CA ASP A 15 -0.60 -20.65 -4.30
C ASP A 15 0.45 -19.56 -4.02
N PHE A 16 1.49 -19.47 -4.84
CA PHE A 16 2.53 -18.47 -4.67
C PHE A 16 2.01 -17.07 -4.96
N GLU A 17 2.05 -16.24 -3.94
CA GLU A 17 1.82 -14.80 -4.04
C GLU A 17 3.16 -14.07 -3.82
N PRO A 18 3.66 -13.29 -4.79
CA PRO A 18 4.86 -12.52 -4.58
C PRO A 18 4.62 -11.56 -3.42
N LYS A 19 5.61 -11.41 -2.54
CA LYS A 19 5.56 -10.38 -1.51
C LYS A 19 5.47 -9.03 -2.21
N CYS A 20 4.28 -8.41 -2.17
CA CYS A 20 4.13 -7.00 -2.47
C CYS A 20 5.11 -6.23 -1.59
N ALA A 21 5.65 -5.11 -2.07
CA ALA A 21 6.42 -4.20 -1.23
C ALA A 21 5.62 -4.00 0.07
N ASP A 22 6.21 -4.38 1.21
CA ASP A 22 5.50 -4.40 2.49
C ASP A 22 4.84 -3.05 2.73
N ASP A 23 3.62 -3.01 3.25
CA ASP A 23 2.93 -1.74 3.55
C ASP A 23 3.80 -0.83 4.44
N ASP A 24 4.65 -1.42 5.30
CA ASP A 24 5.65 -0.72 6.13
C ASP A 24 6.72 0.06 5.34
N SER A 25 6.80 -0.13 4.03
CA SER A 25 7.72 0.60 3.15
C SER A 25 7.23 2.00 2.74
N ILE A 26 5.96 2.33 3.01
CA ILE A 26 5.37 3.63 2.68
C ILE A 26 4.90 4.36 3.93
N GLU A 27 5.19 5.67 4.01
CA GLU A 27 4.78 6.46 5.18
C GLU A 27 3.26 6.70 5.20
N ALA A 28 2.65 6.51 6.37
CA ALA A 28 1.24 6.81 6.61
C ALA A 28 0.96 8.32 6.50
N THR A 29 -0.12 8.71 5.82
CA THR A 29 -0.58 10.10 5.78
C THR A 29 -1.61 10.38 6.88
N GLY A 30 -1.37 11.47 7.62
CA GLY A 30 -2.32 12.04 8.57
C GLY A 30 -3.35 12.98 7.95
N ALA A 31 -3.31 13.18 6.63
CA ALA A 31 -4.18 14.11 5.92
C ALA A 31 -5.66 13.69 6.03
N LEU A 32 -6.55 14.69 6.09
CA LEU A 32 -7.99 14.46 6.24
C LEU A 32 -8.56 13.69 5.04
N PRO A 33 -9.54 12.79 5.27
CA PRO A 33 -10.18 12.06 4.18
C PRO A 33 -10.88 13.03 3.22
N GLY A 34 -10.58 12.90 1.92
CA GLY A 34 -11.12 13.76 0.87
C GLY A 34 -10.43 15.12 0.69
N SER A 35 -9.41 15.43 1.49
CA SER A 35 -8.61 16.65 1.32
C SER A 35 -7.71 16.57 0.08
N THR A 36 -7.39 17.74 -0.51
CA THR A 36 -6.44 17.84 -1.62
C THR A 36 -5.07 17.28 -1.24
N GLU A 37 -4.62 17.54 -0.01
CA GLU A 37 -3.35 17.01 0.52
C GLU A 37 -3.30 15.49 0.47
N LYS A 38 -4.38 14.82 0.92
CA LYS A 38 -4.45 13.36 0.85
C LYS A 38 -4.39 12.86 -0.59
N LEU A 39 -5.12 13.51 -1.50
CA LEU A 39 -5.11 13.14 -2.92
C LEU A 39 -3.73 13.30 -3.56
N SER A 40 -2.98 14.34 -3.19
CA SER A 40 -1.60 14.54 -3.66
C SER A 40 -0.68 13.41 -3.21
N VAL A 41 -0.74 13.00 -1.95
CA VAL A 41 0.07 11.87 -1.43
C VAL A 41 -0.28 10.57 -2.15
N LEU A 42 -1.57 10.28 -2.32
CA LEU A 42 -2.01 9.05 -3.00
C LEU A 42 -1.62 9.04 -4.49
N ALA A 43 -1.68 10.20 -5.16
CA ALA A 43 -1.26 10.32 -6.55
C ALA A 43 0.24 10.10 -6.73
N GLU A 44 1.07 10.61 -5.81
CA GLU A 44 2.51 10.38 -5.81
C GLU A 44 2.85 8.89 -5.63
N ARG A 45 2.20 8.22 -4.68
CA ARG A 45 2.37 6.76 -4.48
C ARG A 45 2.01 5.98 -5.74
N LEU A 46 0.88 6.32 -6.37
CA LEU A 46 0.45 5.68 -7.61
C LEU A 46 1.48 5.87 -8.73
N ALA A 47 2.03 7.07 -8.89
CA ALA A 47 3.04 7.36 -9.91
C ALA A 47 4.34 6.57 -9.70
N GLN A 48 4.68 6.24 -8.45
CA GLN A 48 5.84 5.45 -8.08
C GLN A 48 5.59 3.93 -8.12
N GLY A 49 4.36 3.50 -8.42
CA GLY A 49 3.99 2.08 -8.40
C GLY A 49 3.96 1.48 -6.98
N LEU A 50 3.82 2.32 -5.96
CA LEU A 50 3.70 1.91 -4.56
C LEU A 50 2.25 1.52 -4.21
N PRO A 51 2.04 0.81 -3.09
CA PRO A 51 0.70 0.61 -2.56
C PRO A 51 -0.02 1.95 -2.39
N LEU A 52 -1.28 1.99 -2.83
CA LEU A 52 -2.06 3.22 -2.79
C LEU A 52 -2.33 3.66 -1.35
N TRP A 53 -2.73 2.71 -0.50
CA TRP A 53 -3.14 2.95 0.89
C TRP A 53 -2.11 2.37 1.86
N HIS A 54 -1.87 3.06 2.96
CA HIS A 54 -1.21 2.50 4.13
C HIS A 54 -2.27 2.14 5.20
N PRO A 55 -2.16 1.01 5.93
CA PRO A 55 -3.14 0.61 6.95
C PRO A 55 -3.37 1.66 8.06
N SER A 56 -2.32 2.44 8.37
CA SER A 56 -2.37 3.55 9.34
C SER A 56 -2.71 4.92 8.73
N ASP A 57 -3.05 4.99 7.44
CA ASP A 57 -3.56 6.25 6.85
C ASP A 57 -4.81 6.71 7.60
N ARG A 58 -4.97 8.03 7.79
CA ARG A 58 -6.14 8.58 8.47
C ARG A 58 -7.43 8.25 7.71
N ARG A 59 -8.35 7.51 8.35
CA ARG A 59 -9.62 7.07 7.74
C ARG A 59 -10.83 7.93 8.11
N SER A 60 -10.79 8.59 9.27
CA SER A 60 -11.90 9.39 9.80
C SER A 60 -11.50 10.85 10.01
N TYR A 61 -12.51 11.71 10.16
CA TYR A 61 -12.33 13.09 10.57
C TYR A 61 -11.94 13.20 12.05
N ASN A 62 -12.37 12.26 12.89
CA ASN A 62 -12.11 12.28 14.32
C ASN A 62 -10.83 11.50 14.66
N ASP A 63 -9.87 12.16 15.31
CA ASP A 63 -8.61 11.52 15.67
C ASP A 63 -8.78 10.46 16.78
N ALA A 64 -9.89 10.46 17.52
CA ALA A 64 -10.16 9.43 18.54
C ALA A 64 -10.48 8.05 17.95
N ASP A 65 -10.75 7.94 16.64
CA ASP A 65 -11.06 6.65 16.00
C ASP A 65 -9.79 5.90 15.52
N ARG A 66 -8.60 6.33 15.98
CA ARG A 66 -7.29 5.75 15.64
C ARG A 66 -6.86 4.64 16.63
N GLU A 67 -7.81 3.85 17.12
CA GLU A 67 -7.55 2.67 17.97
C GLU A 67 -7.04 1.46 17.17
#